data_AF-A0A7V5HYC5-F1
#
_entry.id   AF-A0A7V5HYC5-F1
#
_cell.length_a   1.000
_cell.length_b   1.000
_cell.length_c   1.000
_cell.angle_alpha   90.00
_cell.angle_beta   90.00
_cell.angle_gamma   90.00
#
_symmetry.space_group_name_H-M   'P 1'
#
loop_
_entity.id
_entity.type
_entity.pdbx_description
1 polymer ?
#
loop_
_entity_poly.entity_id
_entity_poly.type
_entity_poly.pdbx_seq_one_letter_code
_entity_poly.pdbx_strand_id
1 'polypeptide(L)'
;MNKDSRNKEAAWKFIGWASCLTMNYDEMMDYLEVGGTNTGRKSGYFIPETTGYKVGRYPIELEMYREHIRRRPAIAEEVEYEIIVGTEVQKAFIGAKTPKQALDDAAKAMYELMVRGGYIPKGQPLVWPSKYVNPDGTKAY
;
A
#
# COMPACT_ATOMS: atom_id res chain seq x y z
N MET A 1 -16.74 -8.11 -0.26
CA MET A 1 -17.89 -9.01 -0.47
C MET A 1 -18.61 -8.57 -1.75
N ASN A 2 -18.89 -9.48 -2.68
CA ASN A 2 -19.59 -9.14 -3.93
C ASN A 2 -21.03 -8.68 -3.61
N LYS A 3 -21.43 -7.53 -4.15
CA LYS A 3 -22.76 -6.93 -3.96
C LYS A 3 -23.91 -7.86 -4.37
N ASP A 4 -23.66 -8.70 -5.39
CA ASP A 4 -24.65 -9.57 -6.02
C ASP A 4 -24.64 -10.99 -5.44
N SER A 5 -23.79 -11.27 -4.45
CA SER A 5 -23.75 -12.58 -3.78
C SER A 5 -25.07 -12.87 -3.06
N ARG A 6 -25.58 -14.10 -3.20
CA ARG A 6 -26.72 -14.61 -2.43
C ARG A 6 -26.30 -15.15 -1.05
N ASN A 7 -25.01 -15.34 -0.82
CA ASN A 7 -24.47 -15.97 0.39
C ASN A 7 -23.73 -14.94 1.28
N LYS A 8 -24.34 -13.78 1.51
CA LYS A 8 -23.68 -12.65 2.21
C LYS A 8 -23.29 -12.98 3.64
N GLU A 9 -24.12 -13.72 4.37
CA GLU A 9 -23.82 -14.10 5.75
C GLU A 9 -22.65 -15.09 5.82
N ALA A 10 -22.65 -16.12 4.99
CA ALA A 10 -21.55 -17.07 4.91
C ALA A 10 -20.25 -16.37 4.47
N ALA A 11 -20.33 -15.47 3.48
CA ALA A 11 -19.21 -14.67 3.05
C ALA A 11 -18.67 -13.77 4.18
N TRP A 12 -19.55 -13.17 4.99
CA TRP A 12 -19.14 -12.37 6.14
C TRP A 12 -18.41 -13.21 7.19
N LYS A 13 -18.96 -14.37 7.56
CA LYS A 13 -18.31 -15.31 8.50
C LYS A 13 -16.93 -15.73 7.99
N PHE A 14 -16.85 -16.10 6.72
CA PHE A 14 -15.58 -16.47 6.08
C PHE A 14 -14.58 -15.32 6.05
N ILE A 15 -15.00 -14.11 5.64
CA ILE A 15 -14.11 -12.93 5.63
C ILE A 15 -13.62 -12.62 7.05
N GLY A 16 -14.49 -12.68 8.06
CA GLY A 16 -14.11 -12.49 9.45
C GLY A 16 -13.08 -13.50 9.94
N TRP A 17 -13.18 -14.76 9.53
CA TRP A 17 -12.17 -15.78 9.83
C TRP A 17 -10.87 -15.53 9.03
N ALA A 18 -10.95 -15.37 7.71
CA ALA A 18 -9.81 -15.21 6.81
C ALA A 18 -9.00 -13.91 7.04
N SER A 19 -9.61 -12.88 7.63
CA SER A 19 -8.93 -11.65 8.07
C SER A 19 -8.43 -11.72 9.52
N CYS A 20 -8.46 -12.91 10.12
CA CYS A 20 -8.07 -13.20 11.49
C CYS A 20 -8.89 -12.47 12.57
N LEU A 21 -10.02 -11.83 12.21
CA LEU A 21 -10.87 -11.11 13.15
C LEU A 21 -11.59 -12.05 14.12
N THR A 22 -11.96 -13.23 13.62
CA THR A 22 -12.72 -14.24 14.40
C THR A 22 -11.90 -15.49 14.73
N MET A 23 -10.64 -15.56 14.30
CA MET A 23 -9.73 -16.63 14.70
C MET A 23 -9.54 -16.61 16.22
N ASN A 24 -9.55 -17.81 16.80
CA ASN A 24 -9.12 -18.02 18.17
C ASN A 24 -7.57 -17.94 18.27
N TYR A 25 -7.02 -18.14 19.47
CA TYR A 25 -5.58 -18.02 19.69
C TYR A 25 -4.77 -19.07 18.91
N ASP A 26 -5.18 -20.34 18.95
CA ASP A 26 -4.46 -21.44 18.27
C ASP A 26 -4.52 -21.28 16.74
N GLU A 27 -5.67 -20.88 16.20
CA GLU A 27 -5.83 -20.58 14.77
C GLU A 27 -4.96 -19.39 14.33
N MET A 28 -4.90 -18.33 15.15
CA MET A 28 -4.03 -17.18 14.88
C MET A 28 -2.55 -17.59 14.94
N MET A 29 -2.17 -18.41 15.92
CA MET A 29 -0.81 -18.92 16.05
C MET A 29 -0.38 -19.74 14.84
N ASP A 30 -1.20 -20.71 14.44
CA ASP A 30 -0.94 -21.53 13.26
C ASP A 30 -0.84 -20.68 11.98
N TYR A 31 -1.77 -19.73 11.80
CA TYR A 31 -1.75 -18.82 10.66
C TYR A 31 -0.46 -17.99 10.58
N LEU A 32 0.02 -17.47 11.71
CA LEU A 32 1.24 -16.65 11.75
C LEU A 32 2.50 -17.48 11.50
N GLU A 33 2.57 -18.70 12.04
CA GLU A 33 3.75 -19.58 11.89
C GLU A 33 3.81 -20.28 10.53
N VAL A 34 2.68 -20.79 10.05
CA VAL A 34 2.62 -21.58 8.81
C VAL A 34 2.36 -20.70 7.60
N GLY A 35 1.42 -19.76 7.72
CA GLY A 35 1.08 -18.83 6.64
C GLY A 35 2.19 -17.81 6.35
N GLY A 36 3.09 -17.57 7.31
CA GLY A 36 4.25 -16.68 7.18
C GLY A 36 3.90 -15.21 6.92
N THR A 37 2.62 -14.86 7.06
CA THR A 37 2.06 -13.58 6.67
C THR A 37 1.56 -12.82 7.88
N ASN A 38 1.54 -11.50 7.76
CA ASN A 38 1.11 -10.62 8.81
C ASN A 38 -0.42 -10.58 8.89
N THR A 39 -0.94 -10.45 10.11
CA THR A 39 -2.37 -10.26 10.33
C THR A 39 -2.74 -8.77 10.32
N GLY A 40 -3.96 -8.45 9.90
CA GLY A 40 -4.52 -7.10 10.10
C GLY A 40 -4.83 -6.79 11.58
N ARG A 41 -4.77 -7.79 12.46
CA ARG A 41 -5.10 -7.66 13.89
C ARG A 41 -3.84 -7.40 14.72
N LYS A 42 -3.76 -6.21 15.31
CA LYS A 42 -2.60 -5.77 16.12
C LYS A 42 -2.16 -6.79 17.19
N SER A 43 -3.08 -7.52 17.82
CA SER A 43 -2.73 -8.50 18.86
C SER A 43 -1.85 -9.65 18.37
N GLY A 44 -1.88 -10.01 17.09
CA GLY A 44 -1.05 -11.10 16.54
C GLY A 44 0.46 -10.78 16.60
N TYR A 45 0.81 -9.50 16.52
CA TYR A 45 2.21 -9.03 16.62
C TYR A 45 2.80 -9.17 18.02
N PHE A 46 1.98 -9.48 19.02
CA PHE A 46 2.37 -9.58 20.43
C PHE A 46 2.29 -11.00 20.96
N ILE A 47 2.14 -12.01 20.10
CA ILE A 47 2.11 -13.41 20.54
C ILE A 47 3.56 -13.92 20.64
N PRO A 48 4.10 -14.13 21.86
CA PRO A 48 5.53 -14.35 22.06
C PRO A 48 6.05 -15.68 21.52
N GLU A 49 5.15 -16.64 21.31
CA GLU A 49 5.45 -17.96 20.77
C GLU A 49 5.79 -17.90 19.28
N THR A 50 5.38 -16.85 18.57
CA THR A 50 5.61 -16.73 17.14
C THR A 50 7.08 -16.48 16.79
N THR A 51 7.53 -17.01 15.65
CA THR A 51 8.85 -16.74 15.09
C THR A 51 9.04 -15.24 14.84
N GLY A 52 8.01 -14.56 14.31
CA GLY A 52 8.05 -13.12 14.04
C GLY A 52 8.29 -12.27 15.29
N TYR A 53 7.75 -12.67 16.43
CA TYR A 53 8.04 -12.04 17.72
C TYR A 53 9.46 -12.38 18.20
N LYS A 54 9.83 -13.66 18.21
CA LYS A 54 11.13 -14.15 18.72
C LYS A 54 12.33 -13.56 18.01
N VAL A 55 12.24 -13.36 16.70
CA VAL A 55 13.33 -12.78 15.89
C VAL A 55 13.30 -11.25 15.84
N GLY A 56 12.36 -10.60 16.53
CA GLY A 56 12.23 -9.14 16.57
C GLY A 56 11.63 -8.50 15.31
N ARG A 57 11.08 -9.29 14.37
CA ARG A 57 10.44 -8.79 13.15
C ARG A 57 9.20 -7.95 13.46
N TYR A 58 8.32 -8.43 14.33
CA TYR A 58 7.03 -7.78 14.59
C TYR A 58 7.12 -6.37 15.22
N PRO A 59 7.99 -6.11 16.22
CA PRO A 59 8.22 -4.76 16.70
C PRO A 59 8.67 -3.79 15.60
N ILE A 60 9.60 -4.21 14.73
CA ILE A 60 10.10 -3.39 13.61
C ILE A 60 8.98 -3.11 12.61
N GLU A 61 8.19 -4.13 12.24
CA GLU A 61 7.08 -3.94 11.33
C GLU A 61 6.02 -2.98 11.88
N LEU A 62 5.68 -3.08 13.17
CA LEU A 62 4.75 -2.16 13.82
C LEU A 62 5.25 -0.72 13.81
N GLU A 63 6.55 -0.50 14.05
CA GLU A 63 7.19 0.81 13.89
C GLU A 63 7.07 1.29 12.44
N MET A 64 7.43 0.47 11.46
CA MET A 64 7.35 0.79 10.04
C MET A 64 5.93 1.19 9.63
N TYR A 65 4.90 0.44 10.04
CA TYR A 65 3.51 0.78 9.76
C TYR A 65 3.07 2.10 10.39
N ARG A 66 3.55 2.39 11.61
CA ARG A 66 3.14 3.57 12.36
C ARG A 66 3.84 4.83 11.86
N GLU A 67 5.15 4.75 11.64
CA GLU A 67 5.99 5.94 11.45
C GLU A 67 6.31 6.17 9.97
N HIS A 68 6.52 5.12 9.18
CA HIS A 68 7.21 5.22 7.89
C HIS A 68 6.34 4.86 6.66
N ILE A 69 5.36 3.98 6.81
CA ILE A 69 4.51 3.56 5.70
C ILE A 69 3.33 4.53 5.58
N ARG A 70 3.00 4.89 4.35
CA ARG A 70 1.81 5.67 4.02
C ARG A 70 0.95 4.87 3.06
N ARG A 71 -0.37 4.99 3.24
CA ARG A 71 -1.34 4.34 2.36
C ARG A 71 -1.25 4.97 0.97
N ARG A 72 -1.28 4.15 -0.07
CA ARG A 72 -1.46 4.63 -1.44
C ARG A 72 -2.82 5.35 -1.58
N PRO A 73 -2.93 6.38 -2.43
CA PRO A 73 -4.22 7.00 -2.71
C PRO A 73 -5.23 5.96 -3.22
N ALA A 74 -6.38 5.85 -2.56
CA ALA A 74 -7.46 4.97 -2.98
C ALA A 74 -8.31 5.69 -4.04
N ILE A 75 -7.87 5.64 -5.29
CA ILE A 75 -8.54 6.24 -6.45
C ILE A 75 -9.04 5.13 -7.40
N ALA A 76 -10.00 5.45 -8.27
CA ALA A 76 -10.53 4.46 -9.21
C ALA A 76 -9.45 3.98 -10.20
N GLU A 77 -8.47 4.84 -10.49
CA GLU A 77 -7.38 4.64 -11.41
C GLU A 77 -6.09 4.09 -10.75
N GLU A 78 -6.20 3.48 -9.55
CA GLU A 78 -5.04 2.99 -8.78
C GLU A 78 -4.10 2.10 -9.63
N VAL A 79 -4.67 1.21 -10.44
CA VAL A 79 -3.90 0.32 -11.33
C VAL A 79 -3.10 1.10 -12.38
N GLU A 80 -3.68 2.14 -12.97
CA GLU A 80 -2.96 2.97 -13.95
C GLU A 80 -1.85 3.79 -13.28
N TYR A 81 -2.10 4.33 -12.09
CA TYR A 81 -1.07 4.99 -11.30
C TYR A 81 0.15 4.08 -11.08
N GLU A 82 -0.08 2.82 -10.69
CA GLU A 82 0.99 1.85 -10.44
C GLU A 82 1.78 1.51 -11.70
N ILE A 83 1.08 1.35 -12.83
CA ILE A 83 1.72 1.07 -14.12
C ILE A 83 2.58 2.26 -14.57
N ILE A 84 2.11 3.50 -14.42
CA ILE A 84 2.86 4.71 -14.79
C ILE A 84 4.19 4.75 -14.03
N VAL A 85 4.15 4.63 -12.71
CA VAL A 85 5.35 4.72 -11.87
C VAL A 85 6.27 3.52 -12.13
N GLY A 86 5.73 2.30 -12.10
CA GLY A 86 6.50 1.08 -12.25
C GLY A 86 7.24 1.00 -13.59
N THR A 87 6.57 1.40 -14.68
CA THR A 87 7.13 1.38 -16.03
C THR A 87 8.31 2.35 -16.16
N GLU A 88 8.16 3.58 -15.69
CA GLU A 88 9.21 4.59 -15.81
C GLU A 88 10.42 4.29 -14.91
N VAL A 89 10.17 3.79 -13.70
CA VAL A 89 11.23 3.32 -12.80
C VAL A 89 12.03 2.16 -13.44
N GLN A 90 11.37 1.19 -14.06
CA GLN A 90 12.07 0.10 -14.76
C GLN A 90 12.92 0.60 -15.93
N LYS A 91 12.43 1.56 -16.72
CA LYS A 91 13.20 2.17 -17.81
C LYS A 91 14.46 2.88 -17.30
N ALA A 92 14.40 3.52 -16.13
CA ALA A 92 15.57 4.09 -15.50
C ALA A 92 16.57 3.01 -15.05
N PHE A 93 16.09 1.92 -14.43
CA PHE A 93 16.95 0.83 -13.97
C PHE A 93 17.72 0.13 -15.10
N ILE A 94 17.09 -0.05 -16.26
CA ILE A 94 17.75 -0.69 -17.42
C ILE A 94 18.56 0.30 -18.28
N GLY A 95 18.65 1.57 -17.88
CA GLY A 95 19.38 2.61 -18.61
C GLY A 95 18.71 3.10 -19.90
N ALA A 96 17.47 2.71 -20.17
CA ALA A 96 16.70 3.21 -21.31
C ALA A 96 16.31 4.69 -21.16
N LYS A 97 16.24 5.18 -19.91
CA LYS A 97 16.07 6.59 -19.55
C LYS A 97 17.01 6.96 -18.42
N THR A 98 17.36 8.24 -18.32
CA THR A 98 17.96 8.77 -17.08
C THR A 98 16.92 8.81 -15.95
N PRO A 99 17.33 8.79 -14.67
CA PRO A 99 16.40 8.94 -13.55
C PRO A 99 15.54 10.20 -13.65
N LYS A 100 16.13 11.32 -14.11
CA LYS A 100 15.39 12.57 -14.30
C LYS A 100 14.30 12.44 -15.37
N GLN A 101 14.63 11.87 -16.53
CA GLN A 101 13.64 11.68 -17.61
C GLN A 101 12.50 10.76 -17.18
N ALA A 102 12.81 9.66 -16.49
CA ALA A 102 11.80 8.75 -15.96
C ALA A 102 10.86 9.46 -14.96
N LEU A 103 11.42 10.28 -14.05
CA LEU A 103 10.63 11.06 -13.10
C LEU A 103 9.76 12.11 -13.79
N ASP A 104 10.31 12.88 -14.74
CA ASP A 104 9.58 13.92 -15.47
C ASP A 104 8.44 13.31 -16.31
N ASP A 105 8.66 12.15 -16.92
CA ASP A 105 7.64 11.46 -17.73
C ASP A 105 6.56 10.83 -16.84
N ALA A 106 6.93 10.21 -15.72
CA ALA A 106 5.97 9.70 -14.73
C ALA A 106 5.13 10.84 -14.15
N ALA A 107 5.75 11.96 -13.82
CA ALA A 107 5.08 13.18 -13.35
C ALA A 107 4.01 13.67 -14.32
N LYS A 108 4.38 13.78 -15.60
CA LYS A 108 3.47 14.23 -16.65
C LYS A 108 2.30 13.27 -16.83
N ALA A 109 2.58 11.97 -16.96
CA ALA A 109 1.54 10.95 -17.13
C ALA A 109 0.60 10.89 -15.90
N MET A 110 1.15 11.04 -14.69
CA MET A 110 0.35 11.10 -13.47
C MET A 110 -0.57 12.31 -13.44
N TYR A 111 -0.06 13.47 -13.84
CA TYR A 111 -0.86 14.68 -13.91
C TYR A 111 -2.00 14.54 -14.92
N GLU A 112 -1.73 14.00 -16.11
CA GLU A 112 -2.76 13.72 -17.11
C GLU A 112 -3.82 12.74 -16.59
N LEU A 113 -3.40 11.72 -15.83
CA LEU A 113 -4.30 10.80 -15.14
C LEU A 113 -5.20 11.53 -14.14
N MET A 114 -4.61 12.38 -13.28
CA MET A 114 -5.36 13.13 -12.26
C MET A 114 -6.34 14.14 -12.88
N VAL A 115 -5.98 14.77 -13.99
CA VAL A 115 -6.89 15.65 -14.75
C VAL A 115 -8.03 14.85 -15.36
N ARG A 116 -7.74 13.68 -15.94
CA ARG A 116 -8.77 12.80 -16.52
C ARG A 116 -9.74 12.27 -15.45
N GLY A 117 -9.22 11.85 -14.31
CA GLY A 117 -10.01 11.37 -13.16
C GLY A 117 -10.78 12.48 -12.44
N GLY A 118 -10.58 13.76 -12.82
CA GLY A 118 -11.28 14.89 -12.22
C GLY A 118 -10.73 15.35 -10.87
N TYR A 119 -9.55 14.85 -10.46
CA TYR A 119 -8.85 15.26 -9.24
C TYR A 119 -8.15 16.62 -9.40
N ILE A 120 -7.81 17.00 -10.64
CA ILE A 120 -7.22 18.30 -10.98
C ILE A 120 -8.08 18.98 -12.06
N PRO A 121 -8.42 20.28 -11.92
CA PRO A 121 -9.10 21.04 -12.96
C PRO A 121 -8.32 21.09 -14.26
N LYS A 122 -8.99 20.94 -15.41
CA LYS A 122 -8.38 20.92 -16.76
C LYS A 122 -7.55 22.16 -17.13
N GLY A 123 -7.75 23.29 -16.46
CA GLY A 123 -7.00 24.54 -16.69
C GLY A 123 -5.85 24.78 -15.71
N GLN A 124 -5.67 23.92 -14.70
CA GLN A 124 -4.62 24.10 -13.69
C GLN A 124 -3.34 23.45 -14.21
N PRO A 125 -2.27 24.20 -14.54
CA PRO A 125 -1.06 23.63 -15.13
C PRO A 125 -0.34 22.68 -14.17
N LEU A 126 0.43 21.73 -14.72
CA LEU A 126 1.37 20.93 -13.95
C LEU A 126 2.44 21.85 -13.35
N VAL A 127 2.36 22.06 -12.04
CA VAL A 127 3.41 22.74 -11.27
C VAL A 127 4.16 21.67 -10.51
N TRP A 128 5.37 21.33 -10.98
CA TRP A 128 6.23 20.46 -10.22
C TRP A 128 6.66 21.18 -8.94
N PRO A 129 6.53 20.57 -7.75
CA PRO A 129 6.98 21.21 -6.54
C PRO A 129 8.48 21.49 -6.65
N SER A 130 8.88 22.76 -6.48
CA SER A 130 10.28 23.19 -6.55
C SER A 130 11.14 22.61 -5.42
N LYS A 131 10.49 22.01 -4.41
CA LYS A 131 11.06 21.22 -3.33
C LYS A 131 10.13 20.04 -3.06
N TYR A 132 10.66 18.83 -2.97
CA TYR A 132 9.89 17.70 -2.44
C TYR A 132 9.51 18.01 -0.99
N VAL A 133 8.22 18.16 -0.75
CA VAL A 133 7.65 18.28 0.59
C VAL A 133 6.89 16.99 0.82
N ASN A 134 7.20 16.30 1.92
CA ASN A 134 6.39 15.19 2.39
C ASN A 134 4.93 15.67 2.54
N PRO A 135 3.94 14.77 2.40
CA PRO A 135 2.53 15.14 2.57
C PRO A 135 2.18 15.81 3.91
N ASP A 136 3.03 15.65 4.93
CA ASP A 136 2.94 16.29 6.24
C ASP A 136 3.62 17.68 6.32
N GLY A 137 4.10 18.22 5.21
CA GLY A 137 4.78 19.51 5.15
C GLY A 137 6.27 19.47 5.51
N THR A 138 6.81 18.31 5.89
CA THR A 138 8.25 18.19 6.18
C THR A 138 9.07 18.16 4.89
N LYS A 139 10.30 18.67 4.92
CA LYS A 139 11.19 18.59 3.76
C LYS A 139 11.64 17.15 3.59
N ALA A 140 11.60 16.63 2.35
CA ALA A 140 12.38 15.45 2.03
C ALA A 140 13.87 15.82 2.15
N TYR A 141 14.64 15.05 2.92
CA TYR A 141 16.09 15.22 3.05
C TYR A 141 16.83 14.69 1.83
#